data_AF-A0A556U3U9-F1
#
_entry.id   AF-A0A556U3U9-F1
#
_cell.length_a   1.000
_cell.length_b   1.000
_cell.length_c   1.000
_cell.angle_alpha   90.00
_cell.angle_beta   90.00
_cell.angle_gamma   90.00
#
_symmetry.space_group_name_H-M   'P 1'
#
loop_
_entity.id
_entity.type
_entity.pdbx_description
1 polymer ?
#
loop_
_entity_poly.entity_id
_entity_poly.type
_entity_poly.pdbx_seq_one_letter_code
_entity_poly.pdbx_strand_id
1 'polypeptide(L)'
;MVRITCTISVTTGDEPAAGSYASSFDEHYKRVVRSADSESGQYKEDCDDLEVYEAEEEEEPPNIDLATFFSGCSLHGANHIFVENTKFGIRQGFWALCFLTALFMFLIQVGDRVVYYMAYDHITMLDERNAPNITFPAITLCNFNNFRRSQISYSDLLFMGPLIGYEDNMAPGFQLAPEPDRQGARFSMAEFYNRTRHRMEDMLLECNFAGKECGPEHWREVG
;
A
#
# COMPACT_ATOMS: atom_id res chain seq x y z
N MET A 1 -18.60 -42.07 3.56
CA MET A 1 -18.62 -41.31 2.30
C MET A 1 -18.52 -39.84 2.67
N VAL A 2 -17.35 -39.22 2.50
CA VAL A 2 -17.15 -37.81 2.92
C VAL A 2 -17.62 -36.93 1.76
N ARG A 3 -18.75 -36.23 1.96
CA ARG A 3 -19.25 -35.22 1.03
C ARG A 3 -18.71 -33.86 1.48
N ILE A 4 -17.74 -33.33 0.75
CA ILE A 4 -17.29 -31.95 0.93
C ILE A 4 -18.08 -31.10 -0.05
N THR A 5 -19.17 -30.50 0.45
CA THR A 5 -19.95 -29.48 -0.27
C THR A 5 -19.44 -28.11 0.14
N CYS A 6 -18.70 -27.45 -0.75
CA CYS A 6 -18.38 -26.03 -0.61
C CYS A 6 -19.50 -25.21 -1.27
N THR A 7 -20.47 -24.78 -0.48
CA THR A 7 -21.46 -23.77 -0.88
C THR A 7 -20.99 -22.41 -0.41
N ILE A 8 -20.68 -21.53 -1.35
CA ILE A 8 -20.46 -20.11 -1.09
C ILE A 8 -21.82 -19.44 -1.22
N SER A 9 -22.44 -19.05 -0.10
CA SER A 9 -23.68 -18.27 -0.12
C SER A 9 -23.32 -16.79 -0.01
N VAL A 10 -23.42 -16.07 -1.12
CA VAL A 10 -23.41 -14.60 -1.10
C VAL A 10 -24.87 -14.16 -0.95
N THR A 11 -25.21 -13.65 0.22
CA THR A 11 -26.52 -13.04 0.48
C THR A 11 -26.53 -11.70 -0.24
N THR A 12 -27.25 -11.60 -1.35
CA THR A 12 -27.57 -10.32 -1.98
C THR A 12 -28.70 -9.69 -1.17
N GLY A 13 -28.36 -8.72 -0.32
CA GLY A 13 -29.35 -7.81 0.23
C GLY A 13 -29.88 -6.93 -0.90
N ASP A 14 -31.08 -7.23 -1.37
CA ASP A 14 -31.84 -6.36 -2.27
C ASP A 14 -32.32 -5.12 -1.49
N GLU A 15 -31.64 -3.98 -1.65
CA GLU A 15 -32.27 -2.66 -1.48
C GLU A 15 -31.75 -1.68 -2.55
N PRO A 16 -32.63 -0.97 -3.28
CA PRO A 16 -32.23 0.06 -4.23
C PRO A 16 -32.16 1.41 -3.50
N ALA A 17 -30.95 1.86 -3.16
CA ALA A 17 -30.73 3.23 -2.70
C ALA A 17 -29.87 3.99 -3.72
N ALA A 18 -30.55 4.63 -4.67
CA ALA A 18 -30.00 5.75 -5.41
C ALA A 18 -29.70 6.88 -4.42
N GLY A 19 -28.44 7.35 -4.34
CA GLY A 19 -28.06 8.38 -3.37
C GLY A 19 -26.62 8.90 -3.51
N SER A 20 -26.45 9.81 -4.47
CA SER A 20 -25.49 10.94 -4.49
C SER A 20 -24.37 10.98 -3.42
N TYR A 21 -23.20 10.43 -3.72
CA TYR A 21 -21.92 10.78 -3.06
C TYR A 21 -20.81 11.06 -4.07
N ALA A 22 -21.14 11.82 -5.11
CA ALA A 22 -20.19 12.32 -6.09
C ALA A 22 -20.29 13.86 -6.16
N SER A 23 -19.64 14.58 -5.24
CA SER A 23 -19.47 16.03 -5.41
C SER A 23 -18.32 16.66 -4.62
N SER A 24 -17.76 16.03 -3.58
CA SER A 24 -16.81 16.75 -2.72
C SER A 24 -15.36 16.82 -3.23
N PHE A 25 -14.93 15.94 -4.15
CA PHE A 25 -13.53 15.90 -4.61
C PHE A 25 -13.31 16.52 -6.01
N ASP A 26 -14.31 16.49 -6.90
CA ASP A 26 -14.20 17.05 -8.27
C ASP A 26 -14.23 18.59 -8.30
N GLU A 27 -14.91 19.23 -7.34
CA GLU A 27 -15.03 20.70 -7.27
C GLU A 27 -13.69 21.40 -7.01
N HIS A 28 -12.78 20.78 -6.25
CA HIS A 28 -11.50 21.38 -5.92
C HIS A 28 -10.53 21.37 -7.12
N TYR A 29 -10.58 20.33 -7.96
CA TYR A 29 -9.72 20.22 -9.14
C TYR A 29 -10.12 21.20 -10.25
N LYS A 30 -11.43 21.39 -10.48
CA LYS A 30 -11.92 22.37 -11.48
C LYS A 30 -11.64 23.83 -11.13
N ARG A 31 -11.58 24.18 -9.84
CA ARG A 31 -11.33 25.56 -9.39
C ARG A 31 -9.88 25.98 -9.64
N VAL A 32 -8.92 25.05 -9.55
CA VAL A 32 -7.49 25.32 -9.80
C VAL A 32 -7.22 25.52 -11.30
N VAL A 33 -7.90 24.77 -12.17
CA VAL A 33 -7.71 24.88 -13.63
C VAL A 33 -8.34 26.17 -14.20
N ARG A 34 -9.47 26.63 -13.67
CA ARG A 34 -10.18 27.81 -14.20
C ARG A 34 -9.49 29.16 -13.87
N SER A 35 -8.66 29.22 -12.82
CA SER A 35 -7.91 30.45 -12.48
C SER A 35 -6.61 30.62 -13.27
N ALA A 36 -6.09 29.57 -13.92
CA ALA A 36 -4.86 29.66 -14.71
C ALA A 36 -5.08 30.17 -16.15
N ASP A 37 -6.30 30.04 -16.69
CA ASP A 37 -6.61 30.30 -18.11
C ASP A 37 -7.21 31.69 -18.39
N SER A 38 -7.31 32.57 -17.39
CA SER A 38 -8.06 33.84 -17.52
C SER A 38 -7.27 35.06 -17.06
N GLU A 39 -6.08 35.29 -17.60
CA GLU A 39 -5.49 36.63 -17.68
C GLU A 39 -4.49 36.75 -18.86
N SER A 40 -5.02 36.72 -20.09
CA SER A 40 -4.34 37.33 -21.23
C SER A 40 -4.67 38.82 -21.24
N GLY A 41 -3.85 39.61 -20.54
CA GLY A 41 -3.95 41.07 -20.49
C GLY A 41 -3.22 41.73 -21.66
N GLN A 42 -3.97 42.48 -22.44
CA GLN A 42 -3.64 43.17 -23.68
C GLN A 42 -2.63 44.32 -23.49
N TYR A 43 -1.54 44.30 -24.27
CA TYR A 43 -0.58 45.39 -24.39
C TYR A 43 -1.26 46.61 -25.02
N LYS A 44 -1.13 47.77 -24.37
CA LYS A 44 -1.57 49.07 -24.87
C LYS A 44 -0.31 49.92 -25.11
N GLU A 45 0.07 50.07 -26.37
CA GLU A 45 1.00 51.11 -26.83
C GLU A 45 0.30 52.46 -26.73
N ASP A 46 0.95 53.44 -26.09
CA ASP A 46 0.69 54.85 -26.34
C ASP A 46 2.05 55.59 -26.36
N CYS A 47 2.22 56.38 -27.42
CA CYS A 47 3.47 56.99 -27.88
C CYS A 47 3.89 58.24 -27.08
N ASP A 48 5.22 58.41 -27.04
CA ASP A 48 6.02 59.65 -27.03
C ASP A 48 5.34 60.96 -26.62
N ASP A 49 5.88 61.59 -25.57
CA ASP A 49 6.33 62.98 -25.71
C ASP A 49 7.40 63.38 -24.67
N LEU A 50 8.51 63.87 -25.23
CA LEU A 50 9.49 64.85 -24.72
C LEU A 50 10.44 64.49 -23.56
N GLU A 51 11.68 64.19 -23.95
CA GLU A 51 12.93 64.26 -23.18
C GLU A 51 13.15 65.63 -22.52
N VAL A 52 13.41 65.69 -21.21
CA VAL A 52 14.09 66.82 -20.55
C VAL A 52 14.87 66.35 -19.30
N TYR A 53 16.20 66.32 -19.46
CA TYR A 53 17.30 66.57 -18.50
C TYR A 53 17.72 65.48 -17.50
N GLU A 54 18.93 64.98 -17.75
CA GLU A 54 19.81 64.24 -16.84
C GLU A 54 20.08 65.04 -15.55
N ALA A 55 20.02 64.34 -14.42
CA ALA A 55 20.77 64.68 -13.22
C ALA A 55 21.40 63.38 -12.72
N GLU A 56 22.73 63.33 -12.74
CA GLU A 56 23.52 62.26 -12.13
C GLU A 56 23.27 62.27 -10.61
N GLU A 57 22.53 61.29 -10.10
CA GLU A 57 22.46 61.05 -8.65
C GLU A 57 23.75 60.35 -8.21
N GLU A 58 24.57 61.07 -7.45
CA GLU A 58 25.75 60.53 -6.75
C GLU A 58 25.31 59.36 -5.84
N GLU A 59 25.83 58.14 -6.07
CA GLU A 59 25.61 57.00 -5.18
C GLU A 59 26.23 57.27 -3.80
N GLU A 60 25.40 57.65 -2.82
CA GLU A 60 25.80 57.63 -1.41
C GLU A 60 26.15 56.20 -0.98
N PRO A 61 27.16 56.01 -0.11
CA PRO A 61 27.60 54.68 0.32
C PRO A 61 26.43 53.93 0.99
N PRO A 62 26.26 52.62 0.75
CA PRO A 62 25.09 51.89 1.25
C PRO A 62 25.10 51.93 2.77
N ASN A 63 24.16 52.67 3.35
CA ASN A 63 23.87 52.62 4.76
C ASN A 63 23.36 51.19 5.05
N ILE A 64 24.21 50.36 5.65
CA ILE A 64 23.88 48.98 6.08
C ILE A 64 23.02 49.08 7.36
N ASP A 65 21.93 49.85 7.28
CA ASP A 65 20.96 49.94 8.35
C ASP A 65 19.97 48.79 8.24
N LEU A 66 19.66 48.16 9.38
CA LEU A 66 18.76 47.02 9.44
C LEU A 66 17.35 47.41 8.96
N ALA A 67 16.94 48.66 9.15
CA ALA A 67 15.66 49.16 8.64
C ALA A 67 15.63 49.19 7.10
N THR A 68 16.72 49.60 6.46
CA THR A 68 16.88 49.59 5.00
C THR A 68 16.87 48.16 4.43
N PHE A 69 17.46 47.19 5.16
CA PHE A 69 17.42 45.78 4.77
C PHE A 69 16.01 45.17 4.90
N PHE A 70 15.34 45.36 6.04
CA PHE A 70 14.01 44.78 6.27
C PHE A 70 12.89 45.46 5.48
N SER A 71 13.08 46.71 5.04
CA SER A 71 12.14 47.40 4.15
C SER A 71 12.22 46.88 2.71
N GLY A 72 13.39 46.41 2.26
CA GLY A 72 13.57 45.70 0.97
C GLY A 72 13.26 44.20 1.00
N CYS A 73 12.97 43.62 2.17
CA CYS A 73 12.59 42.21 2.29
C CYS A 73 11.11 41.99 1.99
N SER A 74 10.77 40.86 1.36
CA SER A 74 9.38 40.39 1.20
C SER A 74 8.75 39.84 2.48
N LEU A 75 9.44 39.97 3.63
CA LEU A 75 9.00 39.46 4.92
C LEU A 75 7.94 40.39 5.52
N HIS A 76 6.67 40.04 5.33
CA HIS A 76 5.54 40.78 5.86
C HIS A 76 5.66 40.97 7.39
N GLY A 77 5.54 42.22 7.85
CA GLY A 77 5.58 42.58 9.26
C GLY A 77 6.96 43.00 9.79
N ALA A 78 8.06 42.67 9.11
CA ALA A 78 9.41 43.08 9.52
C ALA A 78 9.65 44.60 9.37
N ASN A 79 9.08 45.19 8.32
CA ASN A 79 9.12 46.63 8.06
C ASN A 79 8.48 47.47 9.21
N HIS A 80 7.43 46.95 9.88
CA HIS A 80 6.81 47.63 11.03
C HIS A 80 7.60 47.51 12.35
N ILE A 81 8.58 46.61 12.40
CA ILE A 81 9.39 46.34 13.60
C ILE A 81 10.70 47.12 13.55
N PHE A 82 11.27 47.33 12.36
CA PHE A 82 12.50 48.10 12.15
C PHE A 82 12.17 49.41 11.44
N VAL A 83 11.55 50.33 12.18
CA VAL A 83 11.37 51.72 11.73
C VAL A 83 12.47 52.56 12.39
N GLU A 84 13.17 53.36 11.60
CA GLU A 84 14.27 54.26 12.01
C GLU A 84 13.75 55.40 12.91
N ASN A 85 13.41 55.09 14.17
CA ASN A 85 12.99 56.05 15.17
C ASN A 85 13.82 55.88 16.45
N THR A 86 14.38 56.97 16.96
CA THR A 86 15.26 57.03 18.13
C THR A 86 14.58 56.69 19.48
N LYS A 87 13.29 56.33 19.49
CA LYS A 87 12.52 55.97 20.70
C LYS A 87 11.67 54.74 20.43
N PHE A 88 11.86 53.67 21.22
CA PHE A 88 11.02 52.46 21.20
C PHE A 88 9.55 52.82 21.48
N GLY A 89 8.70 52.73 20.45
CA GLY A 89 7.27 52.99 20.56
C GLY A 89 6.48 51.74 20.96
N ILE A 90 5.44 51.89 21.77
CA ILE A 90 4.51 50.81 22.16
C ILE A 90 3.94 50.08 20.92
N ARG A 91 3.74 50.80 19.81
CA ARG A 91 3.27 50.26 18.53
C ARG A 91 4.26 49.26 17.91
N GLN A 92 5.55 49.52 18.02
CA GLN A 92 6.61 48.65 17.50
C GLN A 92 6.67 47.34 18.31
N GLY A 93 6.53 47.43 19.64
CA GLY A 93 6.42 46.26 20.51
C GLY A 93 5.19 45.40 20.19
N PHE A 94 4.05 46.02 19.88
CA PHE A 94 2.85 45.30 19.46
C PHE A 94 3.05 44.57 18.13
N TRP A 95 3.58 45.24 17.10
CA TRP A 95 3.88 44.60 15.81
C TRP A 95 4.92 43.49 15.93
N ALA A 96 5.96 43.67 16.77
CA ALA A 96 6.94 42.65 17.07
C ALA A 96 6.30 41.42 17.76
N LEU A 97 5.41 41.63 18.72
CA LEU A 97 4.67 40.55 19.38
C LEU A 97 3.80 39.78 18.39
N CYS A 98 3.03 40.47 17.55
CA CYS A 98 2.19 39.84 16.53
C CYS A 98 3.03 39.03 15.52
N PHE A 99 4.15 39.59 15.05
CA PHE A 99 5.06 38.92 14.13
C PHE A 99 5.70 37.67 14.76
N LEU A 100 6.22 37.79 15.99
CA LEU A 100 6.80 36.65 16.72
C LEU A 100 5.76 35.55 16.98
N THR A 101 4.52 35.94 17.32
CA THR A 101 3.42 34.97 17.54
C THR A 101 3.06 34.26 16.24
N ALA A 102 2.99 34.99 15.12
CA ALA A 102 2.72 34.40 13.81
C ALA A 102 3.85 33.46 13.36
N LEU A 103 5.11 33.86 13.54
CA LEU A 103 6.27 33.02 13.24
C LEU A 103 6.30 31.75 14.10
N PHE A 104 6.01 31.87 15.40
CA PHE A 104 5.96 30.74 16.31
C PHE A 104 4.86 29.74 15.94
N MET A 105 3.64 30.23 15.66
CA MET A 105 2.55 29.38 15.17
C MET A 105 2.90 28.68 13.86
N PHE A 106 3.52 29.41 12.92
CA PHE A 106 3.96 28.84 11.65
C PHE A 106 4.98 27.72 11.84
N LEU A 107 6.00 27.90 12.68
CA LEU A 107 7.02 26.87 12.95
C LEU A 107 6.43 25.62 13.60
N ILE A 108 5.49 25.79 14.54
CA ILE A 108 4.78 24.65 15.14
C ILE A 108 3.98 23.89 14.06
N GLN A 109 3.23 24.59 13.22
CA GLN A 109 2.43 23.96 12.17
C GLN A 109 3.31 23.20 11.17
N VAL A 110 4.42 23.79 10.73
CA VAL A 110 5.36 23.12 9.81
C VAL A 110 5.99 21.90 10.49
N GLY A 111 6.42 22.03 11.74
CA GLY A 111 6.97 20.90 12.51
C GLY A 111 5.99 19.73 12.63
N ASP A 112 4.74 20.01 13.00
CA ASP A 112 3.67 19.01 13.09
C ASP A 112 3.40 18.33 11.74
N ARG A 113 3.34 19.10 10.64
CA ARG A 113 3.16 18.53 9.30
C ARG A 113 4.35 17.70 8.84
N VAL A 114 5.59 18.10 9.15
CA VAL A 114 6.79 17.31 8.81
C VAL A 114 6.82 16.01 9.61
N VAL A 115 6.52 16.04 10.90
CA VAL A 115 6.41 14.82 11.72
C VAL A 115 5.30 13.91 11.20
N TYR A 116 4.14 14.46 10.84
CA TYR A 116 3.04 13.69 10.23
C TYR A 116 3.44 13.08 8.88
N TYR A 117 4.13 13.82 8.02
CA TYR A 117 4.64 13.30 6.74
C TYR A 117 5.66 12.17 6.95
N MET A 118 6.57 12.33 7.90
CA MET A 118 7.59 11.33 8.24
C MET A 118 7.01 10.10 8.97
N ALA A 119 5.76 10.15 9.41
CA ALA A 119 5.05 8.99 9.97
C ALA A 119 4.54 8.02 8.88
N TYR A 120 4.57 8.41 7.59
CA TYR A 120 4.15 7.59 6.45
C TYR A 120 2.78 6.93 6.62
N ASP A 121 1.81 7.70 7.12
CA ASP A 121 0.44 7.22 7.28
C ASP A 121 -0.22 6.99 5.91
N HIS A 122 -0.95 5.89 5.76
CA HIS A 122 -1.60 5.50 4.51
C HIS A 122 -3.05 5.15 4.76
N ILE A 123 -3.93 5.70 3.92
CA ILE A 123 -5.36 5.39 3.96
C ILE A 123 -5.65 4.40 2.83
N THR A 124 -6.24 3.26 3.18
CA THR A 124 -6.73 2.29 2.19
C THR A 124 -8.20 2.55 1.92
N MET A 125 -8.57 2.57 0.64
CA MET A 125 -9.97 2.65 0.20
C MET A 125 -10.37 1.28 -0.35
N LEU A 126 -11.49 0.76 0.15
CA LEU A 126 -12.08 -0.52 -0.27
C LEU A 126 -13.26 -0.22 -1.19
N ASP A 127 -13.30 -0.88 -2.34
CA ASP A 127 -14.36 -0.74 -3.35
C ASP A 127 -14.78 -2.14 -3.82
N GLU A 128 -16.09 -2.38 -3.89
CA GLU A 128 -16.66 -3.65 -4.34
C GLU A 128 -17.22 -3.45 -5.74
N ARG A 129 -16.60 -4.11 -6.73
CA ARG A 129 -17.02 -4.03 -8.13
C ARG A 129 -17.46 -5.38 -8.66
N ASN A 130 -18.60 -5.38 -9.33
CA ASN A 130 -19.08 -6.55 -10.04
C ASN A 130 -18.30 -6.73 -11.35
N ALA A 131 -17.66 -7.88 -11.50
CA ALA A 131 -16.97 -8.29 -12.71
C ALA A 131 -17.69 -9.51 -13.32
N PRO A 132 -18.17 -9.44 -14.57
CA PRO A 132 -18.93 -10.55 -15.18
C PRO A 132 -18.08 -11.80 -15.41
N ASN A 133 -16.76 -11.63 -15.60
CA ASN A 133 -15.80 -12.71 -15.74
C ASN A 133 -14.65 -12.50 -14.75
N ILE A 134 -14.42 -13.47 -13.88
CA ILE A 134 -13.29 -13.51 -12.95
C ILE A 134 -12.49 -14.79 -13.17
N THR A 135 -11.18 -14.71 -12.97
CA THR A 135 -10.31 -15.88 -13.05
C THR A 135 -10.60 -16.80 -11.87
N PHE A 136 -10.93 -18.06 -12.16
CA PHE A 136 -11.11 -19.05 -11.11
C PHE A 136 -9.77 -19.31 -10.40
N PRO A 137 -9.73 -19.27 -9.06
CA PRO A 137 -8.47 -19.41 -8.33
C PRO A 137 -7.92 -20.83 -8.44
N ALA A 138 -6.61 -20.96 -8.18
CA ALA A 138 -6.02 -22.28 -8.00
C ALA A 138 -6.56 -22.93 -6.71
N ILE A 139 -7.06 -24.15 -6.82
CA ILE A 139 -7.48 -24.95 -5.66
C ILE A 139 -6.36 -25.92 -5.33
N THR A 140 -5.85 -25.85 -4.10
CA THR A 140 -4.89 -26.80 -3.57
C THR A 140 -5.60 -27.72 -2.57
N LEU A 141 -5.59 -29.02 -2.84
CA LEU A 141 -6.13 -30.04 -1.95
C LEU A 141 -4.99 -30.90 -1.40
N CYS A 142 -4.96 -31.11 -0.09
CA CYS A 142 -4.06 -32.05 0.55
C CYS A 142 -4.87 -32.99 1.43
N ASN A 143 -4.59 -34.29 1.35
CA ASN A 143 -5.17 -35.24 2.30
C ASN A 143 -4.56 -34.98 3.68
N PHE A 144 -5.39 -34.89 4.70
CA PHE A 144 -4.90 -34.74 6.07
C PHE A 144 -4.01 -35.92 6.51
N ASN A 145 -4.25 -37.10 5.95
CA ASN A 145 -3.33 -38.22 6.08
C ASN A 145 -2.14 -37.99 5.15
N ASN A 146 -0.96 -37.82 5.73
CA ASN A 146 0.27 -37.60 4.96
C ASN A 146 0.68 -38.83 4.13
N PHE A 147 0.36 -40.04 4.62
CA PHE A 147 0.84 -41.29 4.05
C PHE A 147 -0.27 -42.36 4.01
N ARG A 148 -0.28 -43.15 2.93
CA ARG A 148 -1.04 -44.38 2.84
C ARG A 148 -0.35 -45.48 3.64
N ARG A 149 -0.99 -45.94 4.71
CA ARG A 149 -0.49 -47.05 5.55
C ARG A 149 -0.17 -48.31 4.75
N SER A 150 -0.96 -48.60 3.71
CA SER A 150 -0.76 -49.76 2.82
C SER A 150 0.48 -49.67 1.93
N GLN A 151 1.16 -48.53 1.88
CA GLN A 151 2.38 -48.32 1.09
C GLN A 151 3.64 -48.23 1.96
N ILE A 152 3.52 -48.34 3.30
CA ILE A 152 4.65 -48.24 4.23
C ILE A 152 5.32 -49.61 4.34
N SER A 153 6.63 -49.68 4.11
CA SER A 153 7.43 -50.91 4.29
C SER A 153 8.04 -50.99 5.69
N TYR A 154 8.66 -52.12 6.01
CA TYR A 154 9.32 -52.31 7.30
C TYR A 154 10.52 -51.37 7.48
N SER A 155 11.34 -51.18 6.44
CA SER A 155 12.46 -50.25 6.55
C SER A 155 12.00 -48.80 6.72
N ASP A 156 10.88 -48.41 6.12
CA ASP A 156 10.32 -47.07 6.30
C ASP A 156 9.99 -46.83 7.78
N LEU A 157 9.39 -47.82 8.48
CA LEU A 157 9.14 -47.73 9.91
C LEU A 157 10.42 -47.61 10.74
N LEU A 158 11.50 -48.29 10.34
CA LEU A 158 12.78 -48.22 11.03
C LEU A 158 13.40 -46.80 10.95
N PHE A 159 13.27 -46.12 9.80
CA PHE A 159 13.85 -44.79 9.60
C PHE A 159 12.93 -43.64 9.99
N MET A 160 11.62 -43.75 9.69
CA MET A 160 10.62 -42.72 9.93
C MET A 160 9.85 -42.90 11.23
N GLY A 161 9.99 -44.05 11.91
CA GLY A 161 9.19 -44.43 13.08
C GLY A 161 9.04 -43.32 14.12
N PRO A 162 10.15 -42.75 14.63
CA PRO A 162 10.09 -41.66 15.60
C PRO A 162 9.33 -40.41 15.11
N LEU A 163 9.36 -40.12 13.81
CA LEU A 163 8.67 -38.97 13.21
C LEU A 163 7.17 -39.21 13.02
N ILE A 164 6.76 -40.47 12.84
CA ILE A 164 5.36 -40.85 12.63
C ILE A 164 4.70 -41.42 13.89
N GLY A 165 5.40 -41.37 15.03
CA GLY A 165 4.92 -41.86 16.33
C GLY A 165 4.87 -43.38 16.44
N TYR A 166 5.69 -44.08 15.67
CA TYR A 166 5.88 -45.53 15.76
C TYR A 166 7.11 -45.85 16.62
N GLU A 167 6.91 -46.68 17.64
CA GLU A 167 7.98 -47.21 18.51
C GLU A 167 8.22 -48.69 18.18
N ASP A 168 9.47 -49.17 18.31
CA ASP A 168 9.87 -50.54 17.92
C ASP A 168 9.16 -51.66 18.71
N ASN A 169 8.61 -51.33 19.87
CA ASN A 169 7.81 -52.21 20.72
C ASN A 169 6.33 -52.28 20.31
N MET A 170 5.89 -51.45 19.36
CA MET A 170 4.52 -51.37 18.89
C MET A 170 4.31 -52.32 17.70
N ALA A 171 3.29 -53.17 17.75
CA ALA A 171 2.88 -53.90 16.57
C ALA A 171 2.29 -52.89 15.55
N PRO A 172 2.71 -52.91 14.27
CA PRO A 172 2.22 -51.97 13.25
C PRO A 172 0.69 -51.92 13.17
N GLY A 173 0.00 -53.03 13.41
CA GLY A 173 -1.47 -53.08 13.40
C GLY A 173 -2.09 -52.91 12.00
N PHE A 174 -1.26 -52.81 10.96
CA PHE A 174 -1.64 -52.81 9.55
C PHE A 174 -0.68 -53.69 8.74
N GLN A 175 -1.13 -54.15 7.58
CA GLN A 175 -0.28 -54.91 6.66
C GLN A 175 0.76 -53.98 6.03
N LEU A 176 2.03 -54.36 6.16
CA LEU A 176 3.15 -53.62 5.57
C LEU A 176 3.25 -53.92 4.08
N ALA A 177 3.66 -52.89 3.33
CA ALA A 177 4.00 -53.04 1.92
C ALA A 177 5.28 -53.88 1.75
N PRO A 178 5.44 -54.57 0.60
CA PRO A 178 6.71 -55.13 0.20
C PRO A 178 7.83 -54.09 0.25
N GLU A 179 9.04 -54.55 0.55
CA GLU A 179 10.20 -53.67 0.60
C GLU A 179 10.46 -53.06 -0.79
N PRO A 180 10.59 -51.72 -0.91
CA PRO A 180 10.87 -51.09 -2.18
C PRO A 180 12.21 -51.56 -2.73
N ASP A 181 12.28 -51.81 -4.04
CA ASP A 181 13.55 -52.08 -4.72
C ASP A 181 14.38 -50.79 -4.78
N ARG A 182 15.22 -50.61 -3.76
CA ARG A 182 16.14 -49.48 -3.67
C ARG A 182 17.43 -49.71 -4.44
N GLN A 183 17.68 -50.90 -5.02
CA GLN A 183 18.91 -51.19 -5.77
C GLN A 183 20.20 -50.85 -4.99
N GLY A 184 20.17 -50.98 -3.66
CA GLY A 184 21.28 -50.61 -2.77
C GLY A 184 21.35 -49.12 -2.40
N ALA A 185 20.42 -48.28 -2.86
CA ALA A 185 20.30 -46.89 -2.45
C ALA A 185 19.84 -46.77 -0.99
N ARG A 186 20.29 -45.70 -0.32
CA ARG A 186 19.88 -45.37 1.05
C ARG A 186 18.44 -44.86 1.09
N PHE A 187 17.86 -44.87 2.29
CA PHE A 187 16.57 -44.23 2.54
C PHE A 187 16.58 -42.77 2.08
N SER A 188 15.56 -42.38 1.32
CA SER A 188 15.38 -41.02 0.82
C SER A 188 13.99 -40.52 1.20
N MET A 189 13.93 -39.35 1.82
CA MET A 189 12.67 -38.74 2.22
C MET A 189 11.79 -38.45 0.99
N ALA A 190 12.40 -38.01 -0.12
CA ALA A 190 11.67 -37.74 -1.37
C ALA A 190 11.07 -39.02 -1.98
N GLU A 191 11.81 -40.14 -1.93
CA GLU A 191 11.30 -41.45 -2.36
C GLU A 191 10.14 -41.91 -1.48
N PHE A 192 10.32 -41.81 -0.15
CA PHE A 192 9.30 -42.16 0.83
C PHE A 192 8.00 -41.36 0.61
N TYR A 193 8.06 -40.03 0.51
CA TYR A 193 6.87 -39.21 0.23
C TYR A 193 6.26 -39.56 -1.13
N ASN A 194 7.05 -39.70 -2.19
CA ASN A 194 6.53 -39.94 -3.54
C ASN A 194 5.77 -41.29 -3.63
N ARG A 195 6.27 -42.34 -2.97
CA ARG A 195 5.62 -43.66 -2.94
C ARG A 195 4.41 -43.68 -2.00
N THR A 196 4.56 -43.16 -0.79
CA THR A 196 3.55 -43.30 0.26
C THR A 196 2.46 -42.24 0.24
N ARG A 197 2.64 -41.10 -0.44
CA ARG A 197 1.61 -40.06 -0.60
C ARG A 197 0.32 -40.57 -1.20
N HIS A 198 -0.78 -39.90 -0.93
CA HIS A 198 -2.04 -40.15 -1.64
C HIS A 198 -1.96 -39.67 -3.09
N ARG A 199 -2.54 -40.45 -3.99
CA ARG A 199 -2.63 -40.16 -5.43
C ARG A 199 -3.99 -39.57 -5.77
N MET A 200 -4.02 -38.61 -6.69
CA MET A 200 -5.27 -37.94 -7.03
C MET A 200 -6.25 -38.90 -7.72
N GLU A 201 -5.72 -39.84 -8.50
CA GLU A 201 -6.47 -40.89 -9.19
C GLU A 201 -7.25 -41.78 -8.21
N ASP A 202 -6.73 -41.99 -7.00
CA ASP A 202 -7.36 -42.82 -5.97
C ASP A 202 -8.39 -42.02 -5.13
N MET A 203 -8.25 -40.70 -5.07
CA MET A 203 -9.06 -39.83 -4.20
C MET A 203 -10.22 -39.15 -4.95
N LEU A 204 -10.01 -38.80 -6.23
CA LEU A 204 -10.97 -38.07 -7.04
C LEU A 204 -12.02 -39.03 -7.61
N LEU A 205 -13.20 -39.03 -7.00
CA LEU A 205 -14.33 -39.85 -7.46
C LEU A 205 -15.08 -39.20 -8.63
N GLU A 206 -15.28 -37.89 -8.56
CA GLU A 206 -16.01 -37.10 -9.55
C GLU A 206 -15.48 -35.66 -9.53
N CYS A 207 -15.35 -35.05 -10.69
CA CYS A 207 -14.94 -33.66 -10.83
C CYS A 207 -15.76 -33.01 -11.96
N ASN A 208 -16.41 -31.89 -11.63
CA ASN A 208 -17.14 -31.08 -12.59
C ASN A 208 -16.82 -29.61 -12.36
N PHE A 209 -16.39 -28.92 -13.40
CA PHE A 209 -16.11 -27.49 -13.36
C PHE A 209 -16.89 -26.78 -14.47
N ALA A 210 -17.77 -25.85 -14.07
CA ALA A 210 -18.62 -25.09 -14.99
C ALA A 210 -19.40 -25.98 -16.00
N GLY A 211 -19.89 -27.13 -15.53
CA GLY A 211 -20.65 -28.08 -16.35
C GLY A 211 -19.79 -29.01 -17.20
N LYS A 212 -18.45 -28.89 -17.17
CA LYS A 212 -17.52 -29.78 -17.88
C LYS A 212 -16.94 -30.80 -16.91
N GLU A 213 -16.88 -32.05 -17.34
CA GLU A 213 -16.19 -33.11 -16.60
C GLU A 213 -14.68 -32.83 -16.56
N CYS A 214 -14.08 -33.09 -15.41
CA CYS A 214 -12.64 -33.05 -15.19
C CYS A 214 -12.14 -34.35 -14.54
N GLY A 215 -10.84 -34.57 -14.59
CA GLY A 215 -10.19 -35.77 -14.09
C GLY A 215 -8.83 -35.48 -13.46
N PRO A 216 -8.12 -36.51 -12.97
CA PRO A 216 -6.82 -36.38 -12.31
C PRO A 216 -5.76 -35.65 -13.15
N GLU A 217 -5.84 -35.75 -14.48
CA GLU A 217 -4.94 -35.07 -15.43
C GLU A 217 -5.03 -33.55 -15.39
N HIS A 218 -6.12 -32.99 -14.86
CA HIS A 218 -6.30 -31.56 -14.65
C HIS A 218 -5.72 -31.07 -13.30
N TRP A 219 -5.17 -31.98 -12.50
CA TRP A 219 -4.50 -31.67 -11.23
C TRP A 219 -3.00 -31.75 -11.40
N ARG A 220 -2.30 -30.78 -10.81
CA ARG A 220 -0.85 -30.75 -10.77
C ARG A 220 -0.37 -31.04 -9.35
N GLU A 221 0.53 -32.00 -9.24
CA GLU A 221 1.23 -32.26 -7.99
C GLU A 221 2.21 -31.12 -7.68
N VAL A 222 2.17 -30.65 -6.43
CA VAL A 222 3.11 -29.67 -5.88
C VAL A 222 3.99 -30.43 -4.90
N GLY A 223 5.29 -30.48 -5.20
CA GLY A 223 6.31 -31.18 -4.41
C GLY A 223 7.47 -30.27 -4.08
#